data_AF-A0A345GZB7-F1
#
_entry.id   AF-A0A345GZB7-F1
#
_cell.length_a   1.000
_cell.length_b   1.000
_cell.length_c   1.000
_cell.angle_alpha   90.00
_cell.angle_beta   90.00
_cell.angle_gamma   90.00
#
_symmetry.space_group_name_H-M   'P 1'
#
loop_
_entity.id
_entity.type
_entity.pdbx_description
1 polymer ?
#
loop_
_entity_poly.entity_id
_entity_poly.type
_entity_poly.pdbx_seq_one_letter_code
_entity_poly.pdbx_strand_id
1 'polypeptide(L)'
;MNTKLEFCKTCVNRSFSSANGIVCGLTNEKPNFVLNCPDFEKDIKEEKRIADRKAMLEAEEVYDDNGKSVPTWKTILSIVIFIIVVVRLIMRLSK
;
A
#
# COMPACT_ATOMS: atom_id res chain seq x y z
N MET A 1 -9.08 2.71 -14.87
CA MET A 1 -7.96 1.82 -14.50
C MET A 1 -6.99 1.75 -15.67
N ASN A 2 -5.73 2.14 -15.47
CA ASN A 2 -4.68 2.06 -16.51
C ASN A 2 -4.00 0.69 -16.43
N THR A 3 -4.70 -0.36 -16.87
CA THR A 3 -4.27 -1.77 -16.84
C THR A 3 -2.91 -2.01 -17.52
N LYS A 4 -2.56 -1.17 -18.50
CA LYS A 4 -1.27 -1.21 -19.21
C LYS A 4 -0.07 -0.96 -18.28
N LEU A 5 -0.23 -0.06 -17.32
CA LEU A 5 0.85 0.31 -16.41
C LEU A 5 1.13 -0.80 -15.39
N GLU A 6 0.09 -1.51 -14.96
CA GLU A 6 0.24 -2.67 -14.07
C GLU A 6 0.95 -3.82 -14.78
N PHE A 7 0.62 -4.05 -16.07
CA PHE A 7 1.35 -4.98 -16.92
C PHE A 7 2.83 -4.60 -17.04
N CYS A 8 3.13 -3.33 -17.32
CA CYS A 8 4.52 -2.90 -17.46
C CYS A 8 5.31 -2.95 -16.14
N LYS A 9 4.66 -2.85 -14.98
CA LYS A 9 5.35 -2.96 -13.67
C LYS A 9 5.89 -4.36 -13.41
N THR A 10 5.24 -5.40 -13.95
CA THR A 10 5.65 -6.79 -13.79
C THR A 10 6.41 -7.32 -15.00
N CYS A 11 6.71 -6.47 -15.99
CA CYS A 11 7.49 -6.84 -17.17
C CYS A 11 9.00 -6.76 -16.86
N VAL A 12 9.77 -7.73 -17.36
CA VAL A 12 11.25 -7.73 -17.34
C VAL A 12 11.79 -6.58 -18.19
N ASN A 13 11.15 -6.32 -19.33
CA ASN A 13 11.54 -5.30 -20.29
C ASN A 13 11.08 -3.88 -19.88
N ARG A 14 10.91 -3.60 -18.60
CA ARG A 14 10.55 -2.26 -18.13
C ARG A 14 11.79 -1.38 -17.96
N SER A 15 11.68 -0.12 -18.35
CA SER A 15 12.71 0.88 -18.13
C SER A 15 12.08 2.17 -17.60
N PHE A 16 12.92 3.04 -17.03
CA PHE A 16 12.48 4.32 -16.49
C PHE A 16 13.18 5.47 -17.21
N SER A 17 12.38 6.38 -17.75
CA SER A 17 12.82 7.63 -18.34
C SER A 17 12.36 8.79 -17.46
N SER A 18 13.26 9.74 -17.17
CA SER A 18 12.94 10.93 -16.37
C SER A 18 11.87 11.81 -17.02
N ALA A 19 11.80 11.85 -18.35
CA ALA A 19 10.82 12.64 -19.09
C ALA A 19 9.46 11.95 -19.21
N ASN A 20 9.43 10.62 -19.37
CA ASN A 20 8.24 9.87 -19.76
C ASN A 20 7.72 8.89 -18.70
N GLY A 21 8.45 8.69 -17.59
CA GLY A 21 8.15 7.72 -16.55
C GLY A 21 8.51 6.29 -16.96
N ILE A 22 7.62 5.33 -16.68
CA ILE A 22 7.80 3.93 -17.10
C ILE A 22 7.67 3.83 -18.63
N VAL A 23 8.74 3.38 -19.28
CA VAL A 23 8.83 3.13 -20.72
C VAL A 23 9.20 1.66 -20.98
N CYS A 24 8.97 1.18 -22.20
CA CYS A 24 9.48 -0.12 -22.62
C CYS A 24 11.00 -0.04 -22.84
N GLY A 25 11.78 -0.95 -22.27
CA GLY A 25 13.23 -1.02 -22.46
C GLY A 25 13.64 -1.46 -23.87
N LEU A 26 12.74 -2.11 -24.62
CA LEU A 26 12.99 -2.53 -26.00
C LEU A 26 12.82 -1.37 -26.98
N THR A 27 11.78 -0.55 -26.80
CA THR A 27 11.44 0.54 -27.73
C THR A 27 11.83 1.93 -27.23
N ASN A 28 12.15 2.08 -25.93
CA ASN A 28 12.33 3.35 -25.23
C ASN A 28 11.11 4.29 -25.29
N GLU A 29 9.95 3.76 -25.69
CA GLU A 29 8.71 4.52 -25.83
C GLU A 29 7.67 4.11 -24.80
N LYS A 30 6.64 4.94 -24.66
CA LYS A 30 5.48 4.61 -23.83
C LYS A 30 4.75 3.41 -24.43
N PRO A 31 4.33 2.44 -23.60
CA PRO A 31 3.63 1.26 -24.10
C PRO A 31 2.31 1.66 -24.79
N ASN A 32 2.19 1.32 -26.08
CA ASN A 32 1.05 1.72 -26.91
C ASN A 32 0.01 0.59 -27.12
N PHE A 33 0.24 -0.60 -26.58
CA PHE A 33 -0.63 -1.76 -26.76
C PHE A 33 -2.02 -1.57 -26.12
N VAL A 34 -3.05 -2.24 -26.66
CA VAL A 34 -4.45 -2.11 -26.19
C VAL A 34 -4.82 -3.20 -25.18
N LEU A 35 -4.45 -4.45 -25.46
CA LEU A 35 -4.80 -5.62 -24.65
C LEU A 35 -3.57 -6.37 -24.14
N ASN A 36 -2.66 -6.74 -25.03
CA ASN A 36 -1.45 -7.51 -24.70
C ASN A 36 -0.23 -6.93 -25.42
N CYS A 37 0.95 -7.11 -24.83
CA CYS A 37 2.23 -6.82 -25.45
C CYS A 37 2.86 -8.16 -25.92
N PRO A 38 3.28 -8.28 -27.19
CA PRO A 38 3.87 -9.52 -27.71
C PRO A 38 5.22 -9.85 -27.06
N ASP A 39 5.98 -8.82 -26.69
CA ASP A 39 7.28 -8.94 -26.02
C ASP A 39 7.16 -8.89 -24.49
N PHE A 40 5.95 -9.13 -23.97
CA PHE A 40 5.73 -9.20 -22.53
C PHE A 40 6.38 -10.45 -21.97
N GLU A 41 7.41 -10.24 -21.17
CA GLU A 41 8.02 -11.27 -20.35
C GLU A 41 7.82 -10.93 -18.88
N LYS A 42 7.23 -11.86 -18.13
CA LYS A 42 6.84 -11.65 -16.74
C LYS A 42 8.04 -11.82 -15.81
N ASP A 43 8.34 -10.81 -15.02
CA ASP A 43 9.37 -10.84 -13.98
C ASP A 43 8.80 -11.50 -12.71
N ILE A 44 8.96 -12.83 -12.62
CA ILE A 44 8.48 -13.65 -11.50
C ILE A 44 9.13 -13.21 -10.16
N LYS A 45 10.38 -12.73 -10.20
CA LYS A 45 11.10 -12.31 -9.00
C LYS A 45 10.51 -11.01 -8.46
N GLU A 46 10.20 -10.07 -9.33
CA GLU A 46 9.57 -8.82 -8.92
C GLU A 46 8.11 -9.03 -8.49
N GLU A 47 7.35 -9.87 -9.18
CA GLU A 47 5.99 -10.21 -8.76
C GLU A 47 5.96 -10.73 -7.32
N LYS A 48 6.89 -11.64 -6.98
CA LYS A 48 7.04 -12.15 -5.63
C LYS A 48 7.40 -11.03 -4.64
N ARG A 49 8.34 -10.14 -4.97
CA ARG A 49 8.68 -9.00 -4.09
C ARG A 49 7.50 -8.05 -3.86
N ILE A 50 6.68 -7.82 -4.87
CA ILE A 50 5.48 -6.97 -4.75
C ILE A 50 4.42 -7.66 -3.89
N ALA A 51 4.21 -8.96 -4.08
CA ALA A 51 3.28 -9.75 -3.26
C ALA A 51 3.74 -9.80 -1.80
N ASP A 52 5.01 -10.10 -1.55
CA ASP A 52 5.59 -10.15 -0.19
C ASP A 52 5.48 -8.79 0.51
N ARG A 53 5.76 -7.68 -0.20
CA ARG A 53 5.61 -6.33 0.35
C ARG A 53 4.16 -6.02 0.72
N LYS A 54 3.20 -6.41 -0.13
CA LYS A 54 1.77 -6.21 0.16
C LYS A 54 1.34 -7.01 1.38
N ALA A 55 1.72 -8.28 1.46
CA ALA A 55 1.38 -9.14 2.60
C ALA A 55 1.94 -8.60 3.92
N MET A 56 3.15 -8.00 3.91
CA MET A 56 3.72 -7.35 5.11
C MET A 56 2.94 -6.10 5.54
N LEU A 57 2.52 -5.26 4.59
CA LEU A 57 1.73 -4.06 4.89
C LEU A 57 0.33 -4.42 5.42
N GLU A 58 -0.32 -5.41 4.81
CA GLU A 58 -1.63 -5.90 5.25
C GLU A 58 -1.59 -6.52 6.66
N ALA A 59 -0.46 -7.11 7.07
CA ALA A 59 -0.29 -7.67 8.41
C ALA A 59 -0.07 -6.59 9.49
N GLU A 60 0.43 -5.41 9.13
CA GLU A 60 0.74 -4.31 10.06
C GLU A 60 -0.41 -3.29 10.17
N GLU A 61 -1.24 -3.17 9.14
CA GLU A 61 -2.38 -2.26 9.16
C GLU A 61 -3.56 -2.83 9.98
N VAL A 62 -3.68 -2.40 11.23
CA VAL A 62 -4.89 -2.60 12.05
C VAL A 62 -6.00 -1.69 11.52
N TYR A 63 -6.91 -2.29 10.75
CA TYR A 63 -8.13 -1.65 10.28
C TYR A 63 -9.24 -1.71 11.34
N ASP A 64 -9.96 -0.61 11.55
CA ASP A 64 -11.21 -0.65 12.31
C ASP A 64 -12.33 -1.37 11.52
N ASP A 65 -13.45 -1.69 12.19
CA ASP A 65 -14.62 -2.33 11.58
C ASP A 65 -15.21 -1.55 10.38
N ASN A 66 -14.84 -0.28 10.20
CA ASN A 66 -15.25 0.59 9.10
C ASN A 66 -14.20 0.68 7.97
N GLY A 67 -13.15 -0.13 8.00
CA GLY A 67 -12.09 -0.14 6.98
C GLY A 67 -11.22 1.12 7.00
N LYS A 68 -11.13 1.82 8.14
CA LYS A 68 -10.20 2.96 8.30
C LYS A 68 -8.97 2.53 9.09
N SER A 69 -7.79 2.87 8.58
CA SER A 69 -6.55 2.70 9.32
C SER A 69 -6.53 3.69 10.49
N VAL A 70 -6.57 3.17 11.70
CA VAL A 70 -6.44 3.99 12.92
C VAL A 70 -5.01 3.88 13.42
N PRO A 71 -4.27 4.99 13.56
CA PRO A 71 -2.89 4.92 13.99
C PRO A 71 -2.81 4.54 15.47
N THR A 72 -1.97 3.57 15.81
CA THR A 72 -1.90 2.89 17.12
C THR A 72 -1.70 3.85 18.30
N TRP A 73 -1.02 4.97 18.12
CA TRP A 73 -0.87 6.01 19.15
C TRP A 73 -2.20 6.66 19.57
N LYS A 74 -3.18 6.76 18.67
CA LYS A 74 -4.47 7.40 18.94
C LYS A 74 -5.39 6.49 19.77
N THR A 75 -5.34 5.18 19.53
CA THR A 75 -6.06 4.21 20.36
C THR A 75 -5.48 4.15 21.76
N ILE A 76 -4.15 4.10 21.90
CA ILE A 76 -3.47 4.14 23.20
C ILE A 76 -3.84 5.41 23.98
N LEU A 77 -3.77 6.57 23.34
CA LEU A 77 -4.09 7.85 23.97
C LEU A 77 -5.55 7.94 24.41
N SER A 78 -6.48 7.41 23.61
CA SER A 78 -7.90 7.37 23.96
C SER A 78 -8.17 6.50 25.20
N ILE A 79 -7.51 5.34 25.32
CA ILE A 79 -7.65 4.45 26.49
C ILE A 79 -7.12 5.14 27.75
N VAL A 80 -5.95 5.76 27.67
CA VAL A 80 -5.33 6.46 28.81
C VAL A 80 -6.22 7.59 29.31
N ILE A 81 -6.76 8.41 28.41
CA ILE A 81 -7.69 9.50 28.77
C ILE A 81 -8.94 8.93 29.46
N PHE A 82 -9.50 7.86 28.93
CA PHE A 82 -10.69 7.23 29.52
C PHE A 82 -10.42 6.77 30.96
N ILE A 83 -9.29 6.10 31.22
CA ILE A 83 -8.88 5.68 32.56
C ILE A 83 -8.72 6.88 33.50
N ILE A 84 -8.05 7.95 33.06
CA ILE A 84 -7.87 9.16 33.87
C ILE A 84 -9.22 9.79 34.25
N VAL A 85 -10.16 9.85 33.30
CA VAL A 85 -11.51 10.38 33.54
C VAL A 85 -12.27 9.51 34.54
N VAL A 86 -12.24 8.19 34.38
CA VAL A 86 -12.89 7.24 35.30
C VAL A 86 -12.32 7.37 36.70
N VAL A 87 -10.99 7.40 36.85
CA VAL A 87 -10.33 7.59 38.15
C VAL A 87 -10.73 8.93 38.78
N ARG A 88 -10.74 10.02 38.01
CA ARG A 88 -11.23 11.32 38.51
C ARG A 88 -12.70 11.29 38.93
N LEU A 89 -13.55 10.57 38.20
CA LEU A 89 -14.97 10.44 38.53
C LEU A 89 -15.16 9.68 39.84
N ILE A 90 -14.45 8.55 40.02
CA ILE A 90 -14.48 7.76 41.26
C ILE A 90 -13.99 8.60 42.44
N MET A 91 -12.87 9.33 42.30
CA MET A 91 -12.38 10.23 43.35
C MET A 91 -13.36 11.35 43.71
N ARG A 92 -14.22 11.77 42.78
CA ARG A 92 -15.30 12.74 43.05
C ARG A 92 -16.54 12.11 43.69
N LEU A 93 -16.81 10.82 43.45
CA LEU A 93 -17.93 10.10 44.05
C LEU A 93 -17.61 9.58 45.46
N SER A 94 -16.33 9.32 45.75
CA SER A 94 -15.85 8.89 47.07
C SER A 94 -15.55 10.05 48.03
N LYS A 95 -15.78 11.29 47.63
CA LYS A 95 -15.59 12.50 48.44
C LYS A 95 -16.92 13.19 48.66
#